data_AF-A0A540N8T8-F1
#
_entry.id   AF-A0A540N8T8-F1
#
_cell.length_a   1.000
_cell.length_b   1.000
_cell.length_c   1.000
_cell.angle_alpha   90.00
_cell.angle_beta   90.00
_cell.angle_gamma   90.00
#
_symmetry.space_group_name_H-M   'P 1'
#
loop_
_entity.id
_entity.type
_entity.pdbx_description
1 polymer ?
#
loop_
_entity_poly.entity_id
_entity_poly.type
_entity_poly.pdbx_seq_one_letter_code
_entity_poly.pdbx_strand_id
1 'polypeptide(L)'
;MKTSTLYNEYYDKDVNIFRPRQFNTLPVVKTETEPLNPCVLPKMVEGLRKISKSYPLARTKVEEFGEHTILGTGELYLDSIMKDLRELYLEVEVKVDPVVSLCETVV
;
A
#
# COMPACT_ATOMS: atom_id res chain seq x y z
N MET A 1 -4.90 -8.57 1.67
CA MET A 1 -5.74 -8.72 2.87
C MET A 1 -4.92 -8.29 4.08
N LYS A 2 -5.39 -7.34 4.90
CA LYS A 2 -4.58 -6.70 5.97
C LYS A 2 -4.92 -7.13 7.38
N THR A 3 -6.08 -7.76 7.56
CA THR A 3 -6.56 -8.29 8.84
C THR A 3 -6.84 -9.77 8.67
N SER A 4 -6.47 -10.56 9.66
CA SER A 4 -6.67 -12.01 9.68
C SER A 4 -7.29 -12.42 11.01
N THR A 5 -8.20 -13.39 10.97
CA THR A 5 -8.77 -14.02 12.17
C THR A 5 -8.16 -15.39 12.28
N LEU A 6 -7.45 -15.66 13.36
CA LEU A 6 -6.90 -16.98 13.66
C LEU A 6 -7.89 -17.74 14.54
N TYR A 7 -8.20 -18.97 14.16
CA TYR A 7 -9.04 -19.89 14.93
C TYR A 7 -8.39 -21.27 14.96
N ASN A 8 -8.76 -22.08 15.95
CA ASN A 8 -8.24 -23.44 16.09
C ASN A 8 -8.95 -24.37 15.09
N GLU A 9 -8.18 -25.22 14.41
CA GLU A 9 -8.71 -26.22 13.47
C GLU A 9 -9.67 -27.20 14.14
N TYR A 10 -9.45 -27.55 15.42
CA TYR A 10 -10.30 -28.48 16.18
C TYR A 10 -11.54 -27.80 16.81
N TYR A 11 -11.90 -26.61 16.35
CA TYR A 11 -13.03 -25.87 16.89
C TYR A 11 -14.33 -26.34 16.24
N ASP A 12 -15.12 -27.11 16.96
CA ASP A 12 -16.32 -27.82 16.47
C ASP A 12 -17.57 -26.92 16.34
N LYS A 13 -17.38 -25.61 16.17
CA LYS A 13 -18.45 -24.61 16.08
C LYS A 13 -18.21 -23.68 14.90
N ASP A 14 -19.29 -23.15 14.34
CA ASP A 14 -19.22 -22.13 13.30
C ASP A 14 -18.38 -20.92 13.75
N VAL A 15 -17.38 -20.57 12.94
CA VAL A 15 -16.45 -19.48 13.22
C VAL A 15 -16.75 -18.30 12.30
N ASN A 16 -16.83 -17.12 12.89
CA ASN A 16 -17.00 -15.86 12.17
C ASN A 16 -15.69 -15.08 12.14
N ILE A 17 -15.48 -14.30 11.08
CA ILE A 17 -14.34 -13.38 11.00
C ILE A 17 -14.57 -12.16 11.91
N PHE A 18 -13.48 -11.64 12.48
CA PHE A 18 -13.53 -10.30 13.05
C PHE A 18 -13.78 -9.28 11.95
N ARG A 19 -14.60 -8.27 12.27
CA ARG A 19 -14.82 -7.13 11.39
C ARG A 19 -13.47 -6.48 11.04
N PRO A 20 -13.17 -6.24 9.75
CA PRO A 20 -11.97 -5.52 9.36
C PRO A 20 -11.89 -4.16 10.06
N ARG A 21 -10.67 -3.73 10.40
CA ARG A 21 -10.45 -2.47 11.09
C ARG A 21 -11.00 -1.31 10.26
N GLN A 22 -11.89 -0.53 10.88
CA GLN A 22 -12.31 0.75 10.33
C GLN A 22 -11.31 1.81 10.77
N PHE A 23 -10.78 2.55 9.79
CA PHE A 23 -9.88 3.66 10.07
C PHE A 23 -10.66 4.97 10.03
N ASN A 24 -10.22 5.95 10.82
CA ASN A 24 -10.86 7.27 10.90
C ASN A 24 -10.50 8.17 9.71
N THR A 25 -9.56 7.76 8.87
CA THR A 25 -9.03 8.52 7.74
C THR A 25 -8.97 7.65 6.49
N LEU A 26 -8.97 8.30 5.33
CA LEU A 26 -8.84 7.67 4.02
C LEU A 26 -7.48 8.05 3.39
N PRO A 27 -6.84 7.13 2.66
CA PRO A 27 -5.66 7.47 1.87
C PRO A 27 -6.10 8.25 0.62
N VAL A 28 -5.85 9.56 0.62
CA VAL A 28 -6.28 10.49 -0.44
C VAL A 28 -5.13 10.98 -1.30
N VAL A 29 -3.90 10.97 -0.78
CA VAL A 29 -2.70 11.38 -1.52
C VAL A 29 -2.15 10.18 -2.26
N LYS A 30 -2.02 10.29 -3.57
CA LYS A 30 -1.49 9.30 -4.49
C LYS A 30 -0.06 9.70 -4.86
N THR A 31 0.87 8.76 -4.93
CA THR A 31 2.17 8.97 -5.59
C THR A 31 2.45 7.83 -6.54
N GLU A 32 2.99 8.17 -7.70
CA GLU A 32 3.55 7.20 -8.63
C GLU A 32 4.96 6.84 -8.18
N THR A 33 5.32 5.57 -8.37
CA THR A 33 6.62 5.02 -8.00
C THR A 33 7.15 4.19 -9.16
N GLU A 34 8.31 4.62 -9.67
CA GLU A 34 9.01 3.92 -10.74
C GLU A 34 10.47 3.71 -10.34
N PRO A 35 11.03 2.52 -10.60
CA PRO A 35 12.44 2.30 -10.36
C PRO A 35 13.25 2.97 -11.47
N LEU A 36 14.35 3.65 -11.10
CA LEU A 36 15.29 4.21 -12.09
C LEU A 36 15.85 3.14 -13.03
N ASN A 37 16.01 1.91 -12.52
CA ASN A 37 16.46 0.76 -13.29
C ASN A 37 15.32 -0.28 -13.40
N PRO A 38 14.82 -0.57 -14.62
CA PRO A 38 13.73 -1.52 -14.82
C PRO A 38 14.08 -2.96 -14.36
N CYS A 39 15.36 -3.32 -14.29
CA CYS A 39 15.78 -4.63 -13.79
C CYS A 39 15.42 -4.88 -12.31
N VAL A 40 15.18 -3.81 -11.54
CA VAL A 40 14.88 -3.86 -10.10
C VAL A 40 13.37 -3.94 -9.84
N LEU A 41 12.54 -3.85 -10.88
CA LEU A 41 11.07 -3.88 -10.77
C LEU A 41 10.54 -5.08 -9.94
N PRO A 42 11.03 -6.32 -10.07
CA PRO A 42 10.56 -7.44 -9.25
C PRO A 42 10.80 -7.21 -7.74
N LYS A 43 11.96 -6.65 -7.37
CA LYS A 43 12.27 -6.29 -5.98
C LYS A 43 11.35 -5.17 -5.48
N MET A 44 11.00 -4.22 -6.36
CA MET A 44 10.06 -3.14 -6.02
C MET A 44 8.68 -3.67 -5.69
N VAL A 45 8.17 -4.60 -6.51
CA VAL A 45 6.88 -5.25 -6.26
C VAL A 45 6.89 -6.00 -4.91
N GLU A 46 7.99 -6.66 -4.56
CA GLU A 46 8.14 -7.28 -3.24
C GLU A 46 8.17 -6.25 -2.10
N GLY A 47 8.89 -5.14 -2.27
CA GLY A 47 8.92 -4.02 -1.33
C GLY A 47 7.53 -3.42 -1.10
N LEU A 48 6.78 -3.19 -2.18
CA LEU A 48 5.39 -2.70 -2.12
C LEU A 48 4.47 -3.67 -1.38
N ARG A 49 4.67 -4.99 -1.53
CA ARG A 49 3.94 -6.00 -0.74
C ARG A 49 4.29 -5.95 0.73
N LYS A 50 5.55 -5.69 1.10
CA LYS A 50 5.97 -5.50 2.50
C LYS A 50 5.37 -4.22 3.08
N ILE A 51 5.39 -3.11 2.34
CA ILE A 51 4.72 -1.86 2.73
C ILE A 51 3.24 -2.08 2.99
N SER A 52 2.53 -2.79 2.11
CA SER A 52 1.10 -3.08 2.33
C SER A 52 0.82 -3.88 3.61
N LYS A 53 1.81 -4.62 4.14
CA LYS A 53 1.71 -5.34 5.42
C LYS A 53 2.06 -4.43 6.61
N SER A 54 3.11 -3.61 6.49
CA SER A 54 3.57 -2.71 7.55
C SER A 54 2.67 -1.49 7.74
N TYR A 55 2.06 -1.00 6.67
CA TYR A 55 1.27 0.24 6.63
C TYR A 55 -0.22 -0.07 6.34
N PRO A 56 -1.09 -0.09 7.37
CA PRO A 56 -2.48 -0.53 7.21
C PRO A 56 -3.34 0.40 6.35
N LEU A 57 -2.99 1.69 6.27
CA LEU A 57 -3.70 2.68 5.46
C LEU A 57 -3.11 2.84 4.05
N ALA A 58 -1.85 2.45 3.82
CA ALA A 58 -1.22 2.53 2.51
C ALA A 58 -1.90 1.61 1.50
N ARG A 59 -2.34 2.09 0.34
CA ARG A 59 -2.87 1.22 -0.72
C ARG A 59 -1.92 1.22 -1.91
N THR A 60 -1.50 0.05 -2.35
CA THR A 60 -0.72 -0.09 -3.58
C THR A 60 -1.64 -0.56 -4.70
N LYS A 61 -1.57 0.09 -5.85
CA LYS A 61 -2.37 -0.23 -7.04
C LYS A 61 -1.46 -0.23 -8.26
N VAL A 62 -1.72 -1.13 -9.20
CA VAL A 62 -1.14 -1.07 -10.54
C VAL A 62 -2.21 -0.46 -11.44
N GLU A 63 -1.88 0.66 -12.09
CA GLU A 63 -2.76 1.30 -13.07
C GLU A 63 -2.71 0.60 -14.43
N GLU A 64 -3.61 0.96 -15.33
CA GLU A 64 -3.80 0.28 -16.63
C GLU A 64 -2.53 0.26 -17.51
N PHE A 65 -1.67 1.27 -17.36
CA PHE A 65 -0.40 1.37 -18.09
C PHE A 65 0.79 0.68 -17.40
N GLY A 66 0.55 -0.05 -16.29
CA GLY A 66 1.59 -0.75 -15.54
C GLY A 66 2.32 0.11 -14.50
N GLU A 67 1.87 1.34 -14.29
CA GLU A 67 2.41 2.25 -13.28
C GLU A 67 2.05 1.78 -11.87
N HIS A 68 3.05 1.79 -10.98
CA HIS A 68 2.86 1.39 -9.59
C HIS A 68 2.56 2.64 -8.76
N THR A 69 1.36 2.66 -8.20
CA THR A 69 0.86 3.77 -7.40
C THR A 69 0.80 3.38 -5.93
N ILE A 70 1.15 4.31 -5.04
CA ILE A 70 0.93 4.23 -3.59
C ILE A 70 -0.03 5.34 -3.15
N LEU A 71 -1.10 5.00 -2.44
CA LEU A 71 -1.98 5.94 -1.78
C LEU A 71 -1.70 5.98 -0.28
N GLY A 72 -1.60 7.18 0.28
CA GLY A 72 -1.37 7.47 1.69
C GLY A 72 -2.28 8.58 2.22
N THR A 73 -2.29 8.77 3.53
CA THR A 73 -3.17 9.77 4.19
C THR A 73 -2.68 11.20 4.07
N GLY A 74 -1.39 11.41 3.83
CA GLY A 74 -0.75 12.72 3.78
C GLY A 74 0.74 12.62 3.48
N GLU A 75 1.40 13.77 3.37
CA GLU A 75 2.81 13.89 3.01
C GLU A 75 3.73 13.11 3.95
N LEU A 76 3.63 13.34 5.26
CA LEU A 76 4.48 12.65 6.25
C LEU A 76 4.32 11.12 6.21
N TYR A 77 3.10 10.64 5.94
CA TYR A 77 2.83 9.21 5.83
C TYR A 77 3.49 8.61 4.59
N LEU A 78 3.42 9.32 3.46
CA LEU A 78 4.09 8.91 2.23
C LEU A 78 5.61 9.01 2.36
N ASP A 79 6.15 10.06 2.98
CA ASP A 79 7.58 10.21 3.21
C ASP A 79 8.16 9.03 4.01
N SER A 80 7.47 8.64 5.09
CA SER A 80 7.87 7.47 5.89
C SER A 80 7.85 6.17 5.07
N ILE A 81 6.82 5.97 4.25
CA ILE A 81 6.72 4.81 3.36
C ILE A 81 7.86 4.81 2.32
N MET A 82 8.15 5.96 1.74
CA MET A 82 9.18 6.09 0.72
C MET A 82 10.57 5.90 1.31
N LYS A 83 10.81 6.38 2.53
CA LYS A 83 12.04 6.10 3.27
C LYS A 83 12.22 4.61 3.48
N ASP A 84 11.21 3.91 3.99
CA ASP A 84 11.27 2.46 4.20
C ASP A 84 11.44 1.70 2.88
N LEU A 85 10.79 2.14 1.80
CA LEU A 85 10.97 1.54 0.48
C LEU A 85 12.42 1.64 0.01
N ARG A 86 13.04 2.82 0.14
CA ARG A 86 14.40 3.09 -0.31
C ARG A 86 15.45 2.41 0.57
N GLU A 87 15.34 2.54 1.89
CA GLU A 87 16.37 2.08 2.83
C GLU A 87 16.23 0.61 3.20
N LEU A 88 15.01 0.08 3.37
CA LEU A 88 14.80 -1.27 3.92
C LEU A 88 14.51 -2.33 2.86
N TYR A 89 13.95 -1.96 1.71
CA TYR A 89 13.39 -2.93 0.77
C TYR A 89 14.02 -2.89 -0.62
N LEU A 90 14.50 -1.74 -1.10
CA LEU A 90 14.97 -1.58 -2.48
C LEU A 90 16.44 -1.21 -2.61
N GLU A 91 17.01 -0.46 -1.66
CA GLU A 91 18.36 0.14 -1.73
C GLU A 91 18.59 0.97 -3.00
N VAL A 92 17.52 1.48 -3.61
CA VAL A 92 17.54 2.22 -4.88
C VAL A 92 16.66 3.45 -4.77
N GLU A 93 17.07 4.52 -5.42
CA GLU A 93 16.34 5.78 -5.48
C GLU A 93 15.10 5.65 -6.37
N VAL A 94 13.96 6.17 -5.87
CA VAL A 94 12.64 6.09 -6.51
C VAL A 94 12.11 7.51 -6.65
N LYS A 95 11.67 7.87 -7.86
CA LYS A 95 11.04 9.16 -8.18
C LYS A 95 9.64 9.21 -7.55
N VAL A 96 9.28 10.36 -6.99
CA VAL A 96 8.03 10.58 -6.26
C VAL A 96 7.45 11.93 -6.67
N ASP A 97 6.27 11.91 -7.28
CA ASP A 97 5.49 13.11 -7.60
C ASP A 97 4.07 12.92 -6.99
N PRO A 98 3.78 13.54 -5.81
CA PRO A 98 2.50 13.32 -5.13
C PRO A 98 1.37 14.12 -5.78
N VAL A 99 0.24 13.45 -6.01
CA VAL A 99 -1.01 14.00 -6.53
C VAL A 99 -2.18 13.60 -5.61
N VAL A 100 -3.36 14.19 -5.78
CA VAL A 100 -4.55 13.84 -4.99
C VAL A 100 -5.51 12.97 -5.80
N SER A 101 -6.16 12.02 -5.12
CA SER A 101 -7.19 11.17 -5.73
C SER A 101 -8.47 11.97 -5.92
N LEU A 102 -8.99 11.98 -7.16
CA LEU A 102 -10.24 12.65 -7.51
C LEU A 102 -11.41 11.66 -7.44
N CYS A 103 -12.59 12.18 -7.10
CA CYS A 103 -13.85 11.45 -7.14
C CYS A 103 -14.82 12.19 -8.06
N GLU A 104 -15.56 11.45 -8.87
CA GLU A 104 -16.59 11.99 -9.75
C GLU A 104 -17.98 11.82 -9.12
N THR A 105 -18.91 12.75 -9.40
CA THR A 105 -20.32 12.66 -8.99
C THR A 105 -21.22 13.16 -10.11
N VAL A 106 -22.46 12.66 -10.14
CA VAL A 106 -23.54 13.23 -10.96
C VAL A 106 -24.30 14.28 -10.13
N VAL A 107 -24.82 15.31 -10.79
CA VAL A 107 -25.68 16.36 -10.20
C VAL A 107 -27.12 16.10 -10.58
#